data_AF-A0A255Z3A8-F1
#
_entry.id   AF-A0A255Z3A8-F1
#
_cell.length_a   1.000
_cell.length_b   1.000
_cell.length_c   1.000
_cell.angle_alpha   90.00
_cell.angle_beta   90.00
_cell.angle_gamma   90.00
#
_symmetry.space_group_name_H-M   'P 1'
#
loop_
_entity.id
_entity.type
_entity.pdbx_description
1 polymer ?
#
loop_
_entity_poly.entity_id
_entity_poly.type
_entity_poly.pdbx_seq_one_letter_code
_entity_poly.pdbx_strand_id
1 'polypeptide(L)'
;MVRGGNHPFGSKNMSGTLRAGTPNDDTLLSQAPRDTLAGGAGDDIYDIAHYGVVIREEAGGGHDVIVTHIDYALPDFVEDMSMGYAGRGHIPNPPTAGALIGIGNRLDNAIAGNSLDNIIKGMAGNDTLLGNAGHDSLDGGDGNDLLTGGSGNDMLLGGAGNDDLAGGPGDDIFVGGTGDDRIFGNDGLDIVRYDGRLGVIGGDHYFVRDAEGTMTITNLNGDGVDILKGIEIVTFGLNVVLNSRPTGAVRNGFDEALYLSRNADVASAVRNGALPSGWDHFRQFGEREGRDPNALFDADYYLANNRDVAAAVARGEVTAWSHYTNHGWREGRDPSAFFNTRAYMDTNADMAASGLNPLLHFLHIGSHDGRMAQLSNNTLDWIG
;
A
#
# COMPACT_ATOMS: atom_id res chain seq x y z
N MET A 1 -56.93 -32.58 -33.56
CA MET A 1 -57.25 -32.13 -32.19
C MET A 1 -55.93 -32.00 -31.44
N VAL A 2 -55.22 -30.89 -31.61
CA VAL A 2 -53.94 -30.60 -30.93
C VAL A 2 -54.21 -29.44 -29.99
N ARG A 3 -54.09 -29.69 -28.67
CA ARG A 3 -54.28 -28.67 -27.63
C ARG A 3 -53.06 -27.75 -27.62
N GLY A 4 -53.29 -26.46 -27.88
CA GLY A 4 -52.32 -25.41 -27.59
C GLY A 4 -52.21 -25.23 -26.08
N GLY A 5 -51.05 -25.61 -25.52
CA GLY A 5 -50.66 -25.25 -24.17
C GLY A 5 -50.13 -23.83 -24.17
N ASN A 6 -50.96 -22.91 -23.68
CA ASN A 6 -50.58 -21.55 -23.36
C ASN A 6 -49.57 -21.62 -22.20
N HIS A 7 -48.27 -21.47 -22.46
CA HIS A 7 -47.29 -21.22 -21.41
C HIS A 7 -47.34 -19.73 -21.08
N PRO A 8 -47.80 -19.33 -19.88
CA PRO A 8 -47.77 -17.93 -19.50
C PRO A 8 -46.31 -17.52 -19.30
N PHE A 9 -45.95 -16.40 -19.89
CA PHE A 9 -44.77 -15.62 -19.50
C PHE A 9 -44.86 -15.33 -18.00
N GLY A 10 -44.22 -16.16 -17.19
CA GLY A 10 -43.94 -15.83 -15.80
C GLY A 10 -42.67 -14.99 -15.77
N SER A 11 -42.80 -13.68 -15.95
CA SER A 11 -41.83 -12.78 -15.35
C SER A 11 -41.84 -13.09 -13.86
N LYS A 12 -40.83 -13.81 -13.36
CA LYS A 12 -40.57 -13.79 -11.92
C LYS A 12 -40.34 -12.31 -11.59
N ASN A 13 -41.34 -11.67 -11.02
CA ASN A 13 -41.19 -10.35 -10.42
C ASN A 13 -40.02 -10.46 -9.45
N MET A 14 -38.88 -9.88 -9.82
CA MET A 14 -37.81 -9.54 -8.88
C MET A 14 -38.27 -8.31 -8.08
N SER A 15 -39.41 -8.42 -7.39
CA SER A 15 -39.91 -7.38 -6.49
C SER A 15 -39.27 -7.61 -5.13
N GLY A 16 -38.39 -6.70 -4.71
CA GLY A 16 -37.93 -6.68 -3.34
C GLY A 16 -39.04 -6.31 -2.37
N THR A 17 -38.84 -6.66 -1.11
CA THR A 17 -39.77 -6.42 0.00
C THR A 17 -39.21 -5.35 0.94
N LEU A 18 -40.07 -4.50 1.50
CA LEU A 18 -39.69 -3.62 2.61
C LEU A 18 -39.63 -4.43 3.92
N ARG A 19 -38.53 -4.32 4.64
CA ARG A 19 -38.30 -4.91 5.96
C ARG A 19 -37.96 -3.79 6.92
N ALA A 20 -38.93 -3.43 7.76
CA ALA A 20 -38.77 -2.37 8.74
C ALA A 20 -38.45 -2.96 10.12
N GLY A 21 -37.50 -2.35 10.82
CA GLY A 21 -37.18 -2.56 12.22
C GLY A 21 -38.11 -1.79 13.15
N THR A 22 -37.64 -1.62 14.36
CA THR A 22 -38.24 -0.93 15.49
C THR A 22 -37.38 0.30 15.85
N PRO A 23 -37.81 1.14 16.80
CA PRO A 23 -36.96 2.23 17.30
C PRO A 23 -35.82 1.80 18.25
N ASN A 24 -35.42 0.52 18.24
CA ASN A 24 -34.29 0.01 19.02
C ASN A 24 -33.31 -0.67 18.07
N ASP A 25 -32.10 -0.96 18.56
CA ASP A 25 -31.07 -1.69 17.83
C ASP A 25 -31.60 -3.02 17.23
N ASP A 26 -31.71 -3.06 15.91
CA ASP A 26 -32.20 -4.16 15.12
C ASP A 26 -31.10 -4.78 14.25
N THR A 27 -31.31 -6.03 13.83
CA THR A 27 -30.46 -6.68 12.82
C THR A 27 -31.33 -7.12 11.66
N LEU A 28 -31.14 -6.50 10.51
CA LEU A 28 -31.97 -6.67 9.32
C LEU A 28 -31.19 -7.38 8.22
N LEU A 29 -31.71 -8.54 7.79
CA LEU A 29 -31.11 -9.36 6.74
C LEU A 29 -31.82 -9.17 5.40
N SER A 30 -31.06 -8.93 4.35
CA SER A 30 -31.54 -9.02 2.96
C SER A 30 -31.85 -10.46 2.57
N GLN A 31 -33.09 -10.74 2.15
CA GLN A 31 -33.50 -12.11 1.77
C GLN A 31 -33.77 -12.25 0.27
N ALA A 32 -33.79 -11.14 -0.47
CA ALA A 32 -33.93 -11.14 -1.92
C ALA A 32 -33.24 -9.92 -2.54
N PRO A 33 -32.89 -9.98 -3.85
CA PRO A 33 -32.45 -8.80 -4.59
C PRO A 33 -33.49 -7.69 -4.52
N ARG A 34 -33.03 -6.44 -4.41
CA ARG A 34 -33.87 -5.23 -4.36
C ARG A 34 -34.73 -5.07 -3.10
N ASP A 35 -34.50 -5.87 -2.05
CA ASP A 35 -35.11 -5.62 -0.74
C ASP A 35 -34.81 -4.19 -0.28
N THR A 36 -35.75 -3.60 0.46
CA THR A 36 -35.52 -2.34 1.17
C THR A 36 -35.46 -2.64 2.66
N LEU A 37 -34.38 -2.30 3.34
CA LEU A 37 -34.25 -2.44 4.79
C LEU A 37 -34.32 -1.05 5.42
N ALA A 38 -35.06 -0.91 6.51
CA ALA A 38 -35.18 0.35 7.25
C ALA A 38 -35.20 0.03 8.75
N GLY A 39 -34.14 0.38 9.47
CA GLY A 39 -33.92 0.08 10.88
C GLY A 39 -34.75 1.02 11.74
N GLY A 40 -34.55 2.32 11.54
CA GLY A 40 -35.42 3.37 12.06
C GLY A 40 -34.66 4.24 13.04
N ALA A 41 -34.74 3.93 14.32
CA ALA A 41 -33.92 4.59 15.33
C ALA A 41 -33.24 3.52 16.19
N GLY A 42 -32.14 3.84 16.85
CA GLY A 42 -31.24 2.85 17.44
C GLY A 42 -30.02 2.61 16.57
N ASP A 43 -29.07 1.86 17.10
CA ASP A 43 -27.84 1.50 16.38
C ASP A 43 -28.08 0.18 15.64
N ASP A 44 -28.38 0.26 14.35
CA ASP A 44 -28.88 -0.86 13.56
C ASP A 44 -27.77 -1.58 12.76
N ILE A 45 -27.99 -2.88 12.49
CA ILE A 45 -27.09 -3.70 11.69
C ILE A 45 -27.80 -4.24 10.45
N TYR A 46 -27.22 -4.01 9.29
CA TYR A 46 -27.73 -4.42 7.99
C TYR A 46 -26.86 -5.47 7.32
N ASP A 47 -27.38 -6.70 7.18
CA ASP A 47 -26.68 -7.79 6.50
C ASP A 47 -27.08 -7.87 5.02
N ILE A 48 -26.11 -7.52 4.17
CA ILE A 48 -26.25 -7.42 2.72
C ILE A 48 -25.62 -8.63 2.02
N ALA A 49 -26.48 -9.54 1.59
CA ALA A 49 -26.14 -10.75 0.85
C ALA A 49 -26.65 -10.73 -0.61
N HIS A 50 -27.37 -9.69 -1.03
CA HIS A 50 -28.02 -9.63 -2.33
C HIS A 50 -27.83 -8.29 -3.03
N TYR A 51 -27.65 -8.32 -4.36
CA TYR A 51 -27.51 -7.12 -5.17
C TYR A 51 -28.77 -6.26 -5.21
N GLY A 52 -28.56 -4.94 -5.26
CA GLY A 52 -29.61 -3.94 -5.42
C GLY A 52 -30.45 -3.68 -4.17
N VAL A 53 -30.06 -4.23 -3.01
CA VAL A 53 -30.67 -3.91 -1.71
C VAL A 53 -30.49 -2.43 -1.40
N VAL A 54 -31.55 -1.79 -0.93
CA VAL A 54 -31.58 -0.37 -0.56
C VAL A 54 -31.75 -0.27 0.95
N ILE A 55 -30.84 0.43 1.62
CA ILE A 55 -31.05 0.84 3.01
C ILE A 55 -31.74 2.21 3.02
N ARG A 56 -32.67 2.39 3.94
CA ARG A 56 -33.33 3.65 4.22
C ARG A 56 -33.15 4.00 5.68
N GLU A 57 -32.23 4.92 5.92
CA GLU A 57 -32.04 5.53 7.23
C GLU A 57 -32.51 6.98 7.26
N GLU A 58 -32.77 7.46 8.48
CA GLU A 58 -33.16 8.83 8.76
C GLU A 58 -32.08 9.56 9.56
N ALA A 59 -32.01 10.88 9.42
CA ALA A 59 -31.06 11.68 10.19
C ALA A 59 -31.33 11.54 11.70
N GLY A 60 -30.33 11.08 12.45
CA GLY A 60 -30.46 10.80 13.88
C GLY A 60 -31.11 9.45 14.19
N GLY A 61 -31.05 8.50 13.25
CA GLY A 61 -31.42 7.09 13.45
C GLY A 61 -30.58 6.45 14.55
N GLY A 62 -29.26 6.58 14.47
CA GLY A 62 -28.33 6.09 15.47
C GLY A 62 -26.95 6.05 14.86
N HIS A 63 -26.16 5.07 15.24
CA HIS A 63 -24.92 4.73 14.58
C HIS A 63 -25.04 3.35 13.93
N ASP A 64 -25.14 3.33 12.60
CA ASP A 64 -25.60 2.16 11.86
C ASP A 64 -24.46 1.47 11.11
N VAL A 65 -24.53 0.14 11.03
CA VAL A 65 -23.48 -0.70 10.45
C VAL A 65 -24.03 -1.53 9.30
N ILE A 66 -23.35 -1.49 8.15
CA ILE A 66 -23.56 -2.43 7.05
C ILE A 66 -22.53 -3.55 7.11
N VAL A 67 -23.00 -4.79 7.15
CA VAL A 67 -22.18 -5.98 6.93
C VAL A 67 -22.45 -6.48 5.52
N THR A 68 -21.44 -6.52 4.66
CA THR A 68 -21.60 -6.87 3.24
C THR A 68 -20.68 -8.00 2.78
N HIS A 69 -21.17 -8.78 1.83
CA HIS A 69 -20.41 -9.82 1.12
C HIS A 69 -20.23 -9.53 -0.38
N ILE A 70 -20.64 -8.33 -0.80
CA ILE A 70 -20.57 -7.82 -2.16
C ILE A 70 -20.08 -6.37 -2.11
N ASP A 71 -19.68 -5.84 -3.26
CA ASP A 71 -19.39 -4.41 -3.40
C ASP A 71 -20.59 -3.58 -2.91
N TYR A 72 -20.29 -2.56 -2.10
CA TYR A 72 -21.33 -1.73 -1.51
C TYR A 72 -20.86 -0.29 -1.32
N ALA A 73 -21.83 0.63 -1.37
CA ALA A 73 -21.62 2.03 -1.02
C ALA A 73 -22.57 2.39 0.12
N LEU A 74 -22.03 3.01 1.18
CA LEU A 74 -22.84 3.48 2.29
C LEU A 74 -23.88 4.47 1.77
N PRO A 75 -25.17 4.26 2.05
CA PRO A 75 -26.18 5.25 1.78
C PRO A 75 -26.05 6.41 2.77
N ASP A 76 -26.81 7.47 2.54
CA ASP A 76 -26.90 8.57 3.49
C ASP A 76 -27.31 8.06 4.89
N PHE A 77 -26.69 8.65 5.92
CA PHE A 77 -27.00 8.39 7.34
C PHE A 77 -26.58 7.01 7.86
N VAL A 78 -25.73 6.28 7.13
CA VAL A 78 -25.06 5.09 7.66
C VAL A 78 -23.58 5.39 7.82
N GLU A 79 -23.03 5.12 8.99
CA GLU A 79 -21.66 5.47 9.36
C GLU A 79 -20.67 4.35 8.99
N ASP A 80 -21.03 3.09 9.23
CA ASP A 80 -20.03 2.02 9.26
C ASP A 80 -20.25 0.92 8.23
N MET A 81 -19.15 0.33 7.74
CA MET A 81 -19.16 -0.85 6.90
C MET A 81 -18.14 -1.89 7.36
N SER A 82 -18.58 -3.14 7.47
CA SER A 82 -17.72 -4.33 7.57
C SER A 82 -17.86 -5.18 6.32
N MET A 83 -16.79 -5.27 5.55
CA MET A 83 -16.68 -6.18 4.40
C MET A 83 -16.22 -7.55 4.89
N GLY A 84 -17.03 -8.57 4.61
CA GLY A 84 -16.78 -9.91 5.13
C GLY A 84 -17.22 -10.09 6.60
N TYR A 85 -17.13 -11.34 7.06
CA TYR A 85 -17.80 -11.78 8.29
C TYR A 85 -17.00 -11.44 9.55
N ALA A 86 -17.46 -10.46 10.34
CA ALA A 86 -17.16 -10.40 11.77
C ALA A 86 -18.08 -11.38 12.51
N GLY A 87 -17.50 -12.37 13.20
CA GLY A 87 -18.23 -13.48 13.79
C GLY A 87 -19.41 -13.10 14.71
N ARG A 88 -20.66 -13.30 14.26
CA ARG A 88 -21.81 -13.64 15.12
C ARG A 88 -22.84 -14.50 14.37
N GLY A 89 -22.99 -15.74 14.84
CA GLY A 89 -23.59 -16.88 14.11
C GLY A 89 -24.98 -16.68 13.51
N HIS A 90 -25.14 -17.15 12.26
CA HIS A 90 -26.23 -18.00 11.73
C HIS A 90 -26.46 -17.86 10.21
N ILE A 91 -25.51 -17.32 9.43
CA ILE A 91 -25.55 -17.48 7.97
C ILE A 91 -24.44 -18.47 7.57
N PRO A 92 -24.76 -19.58 6.90
CA PRO A 92 -23.74 -20.42 6.30
C PRO A 92 -23.02 -19.60 5.24
N ASN A 93 -21.83 -19.12 5.62
CA ASN A 93 -20.72 -18.64 4.79
C ASN A 93 -21.07 -18.67 3.28
N PRO A 94 -21.74 -17.64 2.72
CA PRO A 94 -21.66 -17.47 1.29
C PRO A 94 -20.16 -17.29 1.02
N PRO A 95 -19.54 -18.05 0.11
CA PRO A 95 -18.14 -17.83 -0.20
C PRO A 95 -17.99 -16.36 -0.58
N THR A 96 -17.31 -15.58 0.26
CA THR A 96 -16.87 -14.25 -0.11
C THR A 96 -15.87 -14.49 -1.24
N ALA A 97 -16.30 -14.26 -2.47
CA ALA A 97 -15.68 -14.86 -3.65
C ALA A 97 -14.57 -13.98 -4.26
N GLY A 98 -14.13 -12.95 -3.55
CA GLY A 98 -13.03 -12.10 -4.01
C GLY A 98 -12.89 -10.83 -3.19
N ALA A 99 -11.88 -10.06 -3.62
CA ALA A 99 -11.74 -8.63 -3.41
C ALA A 99 -13.09 -7.90 -3.41
N LEU A 100 -13.33 -7.04 -2.42
CA LEU A 100 -14.54 -6.23 -2.33
C LEU A 100 -14.22 -4.75 -2.49
N ILE A 101 -15.21 -4.01 -3.00
CA ILE A 101 -15.20 -2.55 -3.05
C ILE A 101 -16.15 -1.98 -1.99
N GLY A 102 -15.60 -1.23 -1.04
CA GLY A 102 -16.36 -0.45 -0.05
C GLY A 102 -16.24 1.04 -0.33
N ILE A 103 -17.36 1.72 -0.40
CA ILE A 103 -17.41 3.18 -0.61
C ILE A 103 -18.19 3.80 0.55
N GLY A 104 -17.61 4.79 1.21
CA GLY A 104 -18.25 5.61 2.24
C GLY A 104 -19.19 6.65 1.65
N ASN A 105 -19.48 7.69 2.43
CA ASN A 105 -20.42 8.73 2.07
C ASN A 105 -19.88 10.14 2.41
N ARG A 106 -20.60 10.94 3.18
CA ARG A 106 -20.20 12.31 3.55
C ARG A 106 -19.95 12.48 5.05
N LEU A 107 -20.14 11.39 5.79
CA LEU A 107 -20.04 11.29 7.23
C LEU A 107 -18.65 10.77 7.56
N ASP A 108 -18.27 10.88 8.83
CA ASP A 108 -17.12 10.19 9.36
C ASP A 108 -17.43 8.68 9.36
N ASN A 109 -16.85 7.92 8.42
CA ASN A 109 -17.15 6.50 8.23
C ASN A 109 -16.07 5.59 8.84
N ALA A 110 -16.46 4.48 9.49
CA ALA A 110 -15.52 3.39 9.78
C ALA A 110 -15.74 2.21 8.82
N ILE A 111 -14.77 1.95 7.96
CA ILE A 111 -14.84 0.90 6.93
C ILE A 111 -13.71 -0.11 7.12
N ALA A 112 -14.07 -1.37 7.37
CA ALA A 112 -13.13 -2.48 7.49
C ALA A 112 -13.28 -3.48 6.34
N GLY A 113 -12.17 -3.76 5.67
CA GLY A 113 -11.97 -4.79 4.66
C GLY A 113 -12.04 -6.22 5.21
N ASN A 114 -12.05 -7.20 4.31
CA ASN A 114 -11.84 -8.61 4.62
C ASN A 114 -10.34 -8.96 4.51
N SER A 115 -10.00 -10.26 4.44
CA SER A 115 -8.60 -10.70 4.36
C SER A 115 -8.11 -10.92 2.92
N LEU A 116 -8.68 -10.21 1.95
CA LEU A 116 -8.32 -10.24 0.54
C LEU A 116 -8.06 -8.81 0.09
N ASP A 117 -7.43 -8.66 -1.08
CA ASP A 117 -7.15 -7.38 -1.73
C ASP A 117 -8.44 -6.55 -1.90
N ASN A 118 -8.62 -5.47 -1.16
CA ASN A 118 -9.84 -4.65 -1.15
C ASN A 118 -9.60 -3.27 -1.76
N ILE A 119 -10.68 -2.63 -2.21
CA ILE A 119 -10.67 -1.22 -2.60
C ILE A 119 -11.63 -0.50 -1.66
N ILE A 120 -11.10 0.41 -0.84
CA ILE A 120 -11.88 1.13 0.15
C ILE A 120 -11.74 2.63 -0.12
N LYS A 121 -12.89 3.33 -0.17
CA LYS A 121 -12.95 4.78 -0.36
C LYS A 121 -13.76 5.42 0.75
N GLY A 122 -13.17 6.30 1.56
CA GLY A 122 -13.85 7.05 2.61
C GLY A 122 -14.81 8.09 2.05
N MET A 123 -14.33 8.84 1.04
CA MET A 123 -15.00 9.92 0.32
C MET A 123 -14.87 11.27 1.01
N ALA A 124 -15.79 11.65 1.90
CA ALA A 124 -15.70 12.90 2.62
C ALA A 124 -16.14 12.68 4.06
N GLY A 125 -15.51 13.38 5.00
CA GLY A 125 -15.63 13.07 6.42
C GLY A 125 -14.27 12.66 6.97
N ASN A 126 -14.14 12.56 8.29
CA ASN A 126 -12.92 12.05 8.91
C ASN A 126 -13.07 10.53 9.05
N ASP A 127 -12.58 9.81 8.06
CA ASP A 127 -12.83 8.39 7.88
C ASP A 127 -11.78 7.53 8.59
N THR A 128 -12.18 6.34 9.02
CA THR A 128 -11.27 5.28 9.50
C THR A 128 -11.36 4.08 8.56
N LEU A 129 -10.31 3.85 7.78
CA LEU A 129 -10.25 2.78 6.79
C LEU A 129 -9.23 1.72 7.20
N LEU A 130 -9.66 0.46 7.24
CA LEU A 130 -8.82 -0.68 7.59
C LEU A 130 -8.85 -1.73 6.48
N GLY A 131 -7.73 -1.95 5.79
CA GLY A 131 -7.61 -2.99 4.74
C GLY A 131 -7.62 -4.41 5.32
N ASN A 132 -6.93 -4.60 6.45
CA ASN A 132 -6.65 -5.87 7.14
C ASN A 132 -5.56 -6.71 6.50
N ALA A 133 -5.88 -7.60 5.59
CA ALA A 133 -4.89 -8.48 4.98
C ALA A 133 -5.18 -8.61 3.51
N GLY A 134 -4.13 -8.74 2.70
CA GLY A 134 -4.26 -8.67 1.25
C GLY A 134 -3.48 -7.46 0.73
N HIS A 135 -3.60 -7.21 -0.56
CA HIS A 135 -3.04 -6.03 -1.21
C HIS A 135 -4.14 -4.98 -1.38
N ASP A 136 -4.29 -4.13 -0.39
CA ASP A 136 -5.41 -3.21 -0.27
C ASP A 136 -5.12 -1.85 -0.94
N SER A 137 -6.18 -1.23 -1.48
CA SER A 137 -6.17 0.14 -1.97
C SER A 137 -7.11 0.97 -1.12
N LEU A 138 -6.57 1.88 -0.31
CA LEU A 138 -7.31 2.76 0.59
C LEU A 138 -7.20 4.21 0.10
N ASP A 139 -8.34 4.89 0.03
CA ASP A 139 -8.49 6.28 -0.43
C ASP A 139 -9.36 7.02 0.59
N GLY A 140 -8.76 7.88 1.43
CA GLY A 140 -9.46 8.63 2.48
C GLY A 140 -10.43 9.62 1.88
N GLY A 141 -9.91 10.56 1.10
CA GLY A 141 -10.70 11.53 0.36
C GLY A 141 -10.59 12.92 0.99
N ASP A 142 -11.71 13.57 1.28
CA ASP A 142 -11.73 14.88 1.94
C ASP A 142 -11.96 14.70 3.45
N GLY A 143 -11.02 15.11 4.30
CA GLY A 143 -11.15 15.00 5.75
C GLY A 143 -9.82 14.73 6.43
N ASN A 144 -9.83 14.53 7.75
CA ASN A 144 -8.64 14.07 8.46
C ASN A 144 -8.81 12.57 8.69
N ASP A 145 -8.22 11.77 7.84
CA ASP A 145 -8.51 10.35 7.74
C ASP A 145 -7.46 9.50 8.48
N LEU A 146 -7.89 8.34 8.95
CA LEU A 146 -7.03 7.30 9.52
C LEU A 146 -7.06 6.07 8.62
N LEU A 147 -5.96 5.82 7.91
CA LEU A 147 -5.82 4.69 6.99
C LEU A 147 -4.83 3.67 7.56
N THR A 148 -5.24 2.41 7.67
CA THR A 148 -4.37 1.28 8.01
C THR A 148 -4.48 0.19 6.95
N GLY A 149 -3.42 -0.05 6.18
CA GLY A 149 -3.36 -1.09 5.17
C GLY A 149 -3.52 -2.47 5.80
N GLY A 150 -2.56 -2.81 6.68
CA GLY A 150 -2.55 -4.08 7.39
C GLY A 150 -1.40 -4.94 6.90
N SER A 151 -1.63 -6.20 6.57
CA SER A 151 -0.58 -7.09 6.05
C SER A 151 -0.72 -7.30 4.55
N GLY A 152 0.39 -7.17 3.84
CA GLY A 152 0.44 -7.23 2.39
C GLY A 152 0.97 -5.92 1.84
N ASN A 153 1.16 -5.85 0.53
CA ASN A 153 1.64 -4.63 -0.12
C ASN A 153 0.45 -3.75 -0.46
N ASP A 154 0.29 -2.65 0.27
CA ASP A 154 -0.88 -1.79 0.23
C ASP A 154 -0.61 -0.46 -0.48
N MET A 155 -1.67 0.18 -0.97
CA MET A 155 -1.64 1.53 -1.53
C MET A 155 -2.57 2.43 -0.72
N LEU A 156 -2.01 3.43 -0.05
CA LEU A 156 -2.74 4.36 0.81
C LEU A 156 -2.69 5.79 0.25
N LEU A 157 -3.85 6.37 0.00
CA LEU A 157 -4.04 7.75 -0.42
C LEU A 157 -4.81 8.48 0.68
N GLY A 158 -4.19 9.45 1.36
CA GLY A 158 -4.84 10.27 2.39
C GLY A 158 -5.89 11.17 1.76
N GLY A 159 -5.43 12.07 0.90
CA GLY A 159 -6.30 12.97 0.14
C GLY A 159 -6.15 14.41 0.63
N ALA A 160 -7.23 15.03 1.07
CA ALA A 160 -7.23 16.41 1.51
C ALA A 160 -7.58 16.53 2.99
N GLY A 161 -6.63 16.98 3.79
CA GLY A 161 -6.74 17.19 5.23
C GLY A 161 -5.52 16.61 5.92
N ASN A 162 -5.53 16.51 7.24
CA ASN A 162 -4.36 16.02 7.98
C ASN A 162 -4.54 14.54 8.26
N ASP A 163 -3.87 13.70 7.48
CA ASP A 163 -4.14 12.26 7.48
C ASP A 163 -3.11 11.48 8.28
N ASP A 164 -3.55 10.40 8.93
CA ASP A 164 -2.70 9.40 9.59
C ASP A 164 -2.70 8.11 8.76
N LEU A 165 -1.59 7.82 8.08
CA LEU A 165 -1.44 6.66 7.19
C LEU A 165 -0.45 5.66 7.78
N ALA A 166 -0.87 4.40 7.91
CA ALA A 166 -0.03 3.29 8.35
C ALA A 166 -0.14 2.12 7.37
N GLY A 167 0.98 1.74 6.75
CA GLY A 167 1.01 0.60 5.81
C GLY A 167 0.91 -0.72 6.56
N GLY A 168 1.95 -1.04 7.33
CA GLY A 168 2.02 -2.24 8.15
C GLY A 168 3.15 -3.14 7.68
N PRO A 169 3.04 -4.47 7.77
CA PRO A 169 3.98 -5.36 7.13
C PRO A 169 3.71 -5.51 5.64
N GLY A 170 4.69 -5.23 4.79
CA GLY A 170 4.57 -5.28 3.34
C GLY A 170 5.41 -4.19 2.68
N ASP A 171 5.58 -4.27 1.37
CA ASP A 171 6.20 -3.18 0.61
C ASP A 171 5.10 -2.18 0.18
N ASP A 172 4.89 -1.09 0.94
CA ASP A 172 3.72 -0.21 0.79
C ASP A 172 3.98 1.07 -0.02
N ILE A 173 2.92 1.63 -0.60
CA ILE A 173 2.94 2.89 -1.34
C ILE A 173 1.99 3.91 -0.72
N PHE A 174 2.51 5.11 -0.49
CA PHE A 174 1.75 6.21 0.12
C PHE A 174 1.72 7.46 -0.75
N VAL A 175 0.57 8.11 -0.74
CA VAL A 175 0.37 9.50 -1.17
C VAL A 175 -0.39 10.18 -0.03
N GLY A 176 0.29 11.05 0.73
CA GLY A 176 -0.37 11.81 1.82
C GLY A 176 -1.45 12.73 1.25
N GLY A 177 -1.03 13.64 0.37
CA GLY A 177 -1.94 14.53 -0.34
C GLY A 177 -1.70 15.98 0.09
N THR A 178 -2.77 16.70 0.41
CA THR A 178 -2.66 18.07 0.93
C THR A 178 -3.01 18.09 2.41
N GLY A 179 -2.21 18.78 3.23
CA GLY A 179 -2.40 18.89 4.67
C GLY A 179 -1.12 18.50 5.41
N ASP A 180 -1.20 18.42 6.73
CA ASP A 180 -0.09 18.01 7.59
C ASP A 180 -0.20 16.50 7.89
N ASP A 181 0.39 15.66 7.06
CA ASP A 181 0.20 14.21 7.14
C ASP A 181 1.23 13.51 8.05
N ARG A 182 0.82 12.36 8.60
CA ARG A 182 1.73 11.43 9.28
C ARG A 182 1.70 10.09 8.57
N ILE A 183 2.87 9.68 8.08
CA ILE A 183 3.01 8.45 7.31
C ILE A 183 3.98 7.50 8.01
N PHE A 184 3.50 6.30 8.31
CA PHE A 184 4.24 5.23 8.95
C PHE A 184 4.27 4.00 8.03
N GLY A 185 5.40 3.74 7.38
CA GLY A 185 5.55 2.53 6.54
C GLY A 185 5.53 1.26 7.38
N ASN A 186 6.42 1.20 8.37
CA ASN A 186 6.66 0.08 9.28
C ASN A 186 7.63 -0.96 8.69
N ASP A 187 7.16 -2.17 8.38
CA ASP A 187 8.02 -3.31 8.05
C ASP A 187 7.97 -3.56 6.54
N GLY A 188 8.99 -3.17 5.80
CA GLY A 188 9.12 -3.52 4.40
C GLY A 188 9.94 -2.51 3.63
N LEU A 189 9.77 -2.45 2.30
CA LEU A 189 10.26 -1.38 1.45
C LEU A 189 9.12 -0.40 1.17
N ASP A 190 9.10 0.71 1.92
CA ASP A 190 8.00 1.66 1.86
C ASP A 190 8.35 2.90 1.04
N ILE A 191 7.38 3.33 0.22
CA ILE A 191 7.55 4.39 -0.77
C ILE A 191 6.52 5.50 -0.55
N VAL A 192 6.99 6.72 -0.33
CA VAL A 192 6.14 7.92 -0.36
C VAL A 192 6.32 8.67 -1.67
N ARG A 193 5.21 9.07 -2.29
CA ARG A 193 5.21 9.77 -3.57
C ARG A 193 4.67 11.19 -3.41
N TYR A 194 5.47 12.15 -3.86
CA TYR A 194 5.09 13.54 -3.98
C TYR A 194 5.06 13.96 -5.44
N ASP A 195 4.02 14.71 -5.79
CA ASP A 195 4.02 15.47 -7.03
C ASP A 195 4.96 16.69 -6.93
N GLY A 196 5.41 17.18 -8.08
CA GLY A 196 6.25 18.38 -8.15
C GLY A 196 7.75 18.13 -7.94
N ARG A 197 8.50 19.24 -7.78
CA ARG A 197 9.97 19.25 -7.81
C ARG A 197 10.57 19.52 -6.43
N LEU A 198 11.57 18.74 -6.05
CA LEU A 198 12.39 19.01 -4.86
C LEU A 198 13.35 20.20 -5.10
N GLY A 199 13.45 21.17 -4.19
CA GLY A 199 14.48 22.22 -4.25
C GLY A 199 14.28 23.47 -3.39
N VAL A 200 15.39 24.05 -2.92
CA VAL A 200 15.45 25.26 -2.07
C VAL A 200 15.22 26.57 -2.85
N ILE A 201 15.38 26.57 -4.18
CA ILE A 201 15.06 27.73 -5.05
C ILE A 201 14.22 27.23 -6.22
N GLY A 202 12.92 27.59 -6.21
CA GLY A 202 11.94 27.20 -7.24
C GLY A 202 11.64 25.69 -7.26
N GLY A 203 11.82 25.00 -6.13
CA GLY A 203 11.21 23.70 -5.90
C GLY A 203 9.93 23.87 -5.09
N ASP A 204 9.07 22.86 -5.17
CA ASP A 204 7.81 22.76 -4.44
C ASP A 204 8.04 22.17 -3.05
N HIS A 205 9.13 21.41 -2.84
CA HIS A 205 9.38 20.72 -1.57
C HIS A 205 10.81 20.95 -1.05
N TYR A 206 10.97 20.88 0.27
CA TYR A 206 12.26 20.63 0.94
C TYR A 206 12.06 19.63 2.09
N PHE A 207 13.12 18.92 2.49
CA PHE A 207 13.05 17.96 3.59
C PHE A 207 14.14 18.15 4.65
N VAL A 208 13.83 17.74 5.87
CA VAL A 208 14.77 17.57 6.98
C VAL A 208 14.71 16.12 7.45
N ARG A 209 15.85 15.58 7.88
CA ARG A 209 15.95 14.24 8.47
C ARG A 209 16.63 14.34 9.83
N ASP A 210 16.01 13.79 10.87
CA ASP A 210 16.58 13.75 12.21
C ASP A 210 17.60 12.60 12.38
N ALA A 211 18.06 12.33 13.61
CA ALA A 211 19.05 11.28 13.86
C ALA A 211 18.41 9.88 13.86
N GLU A 212 17.13 9.80 14.19
CA GLU A 212 16.30 8.62 14.36
C GLU A 212 15.72 8.09 13.04
N GLY A 213 15.87 8.83 11.94
CA GLY A 213 15.44 8.42 10.61
C GLY A 213 14.04 8.91 10.23
N THR A 214 13.41 9.73 11.09
CA THR A 214 12.20 10.45 10.73
C THR A 214 12.55 11.58 9.77
N MET A 215 11.73 11.73 8.73
CA MET A 215 11.84 12.77 7.73
C MET A 215 10.65 13.70 7.84
N THR A 216 10.91 15.00 7.79
CA THR A 216 9.89 16.02 7.67
C THR A 216 9.95 16.57 6.26
N ILE A 217 8.85 16.46 5.52
CA ILE A 217 8.68 17.09 4.21
C ILE A 217 7.92 18.39 4.42
N THR A 218 8.36 19.47 3.79
CA THR A 218 7.62 20.73 3.77
C THR A 218 7.35 21.12 2.34
N ASN A 219 6.07 21.25 2.01
CA ASN A 219 5.64 21.83 0.74
C ASN A 219 5.69 23.36 0.84
N LEU A 220 6.47 23.97 -0.04
CA LEU A 220 6.71 25.41 -0.13
C LEU A 220 5.56 26.18 -0.82
N ASN A 221 4.61 25.46 -1.45
CA ASN A 221 3.40 26.03 -2.05
C ASN A 221 2.23 26.16 -1.07
N GLY A 222 2.37 25.66 0.17
CA GLY A 222 1.41 25.87 1.25
C GLY A 222 0.49 24.69 1.57
N ASP A 223 0.72 23.51 0.97
CA ASP A 223 -0.10 22.31 1.18
C ASP A 223 0.30 21.52 2.44
N GLY A 224 1.00 22.13 3.41
CA GLY A 224 1.30 21.51 4.71
C GLY A 224 2.72 20.94 4.88
N VAL A 225 2.90 20.27 6.02
CA VAL A 225 4.14 19.68 6.52
C VAL A 225 3.91 18.24 6.96
N ASP A 226 4.56 17.30 6.28
CA ASP A 226 4.39 15.88 6.54
C ASP A 226 5.51 15.31 7.39
N ILE A 227 5.18 14.28 8.16
CA ILE A 227 6.12 13.53 9.00
C ILE A 227 6.12 12.07 8.54
N LEU A 228 7.27 11.62 8.05
CA LEU A 228 7.49 10.29 7.53
C LEU A 228 8.37 9.47 8.47
N LYS A 229 7.94 8.27 8.83
CA LYS A 229 8.69 7.34 9.67
C LYS A 229 8.63 5.92 9.13
N GLY A 230 9.77 5.23 9.16
CA GLY A 230 9.86 3.88 8.59
C GLY A 230 9.53 3.90 7.11
N ILE A 231 10.04 4.90 6.40
CA ILE A 231 9.96 5.01 4.94
C ILE A 231 11.36 4.83 4.39
N GLU A 232 11.53 4.12 3.29
CA GLU A 232 12.83 3.84 2.69
C GLU A 232 13.08 4.73 1.50
N ILE A 233 12.03 5.04 0.73
CA ILE A 233 12.13 5.79 -0.52
C ILE A 233 11.10 6.92 -0.53
N VAL A 234 11.55 8.11 -0.91
CA VAL A 234 10.67 9.25 -1.21
C VAL A 234 10.92 9.70 -2.64
N THR A 235 9.85 9.87 -3.42
CA THR A 235 9.93 10.29 -4.82
C THR A 235 9.33 11.69 -5.03
N PHE A 236 10.01 12.49 -5.86
CA PHE A 236 9.56 13.82 -6.31
C PHE A 236 9.68 13.88 -7.84
N GLY A 237 8.60 13.54 -8.53
CA GLY A 237 8.64 13.28 -9.98
C GLY A 237 9.64 12.16 -10.31
N LEU A 238 10.71 12.50 -11.04
CA LEU A 238 11.76 11.52 -11.41
C LEU A 238 12.87 11.38 -10.36
N ASN A 239 12.90 12.23 -9.33
CA ASN A 239 13.96 12.23 -8.34
C ASN A 239 13.62 11.26 -7.20
N VAL A 240 14.64 10.52 -6.78
CA VAL A 240 14.57 9.54 -5.70
C VAL A 240 15.46 10.01 -4.55
N VAL A 241 14.87 10.11 -3.37
CA VAL A 241 15.54 10.39 -2.10
C VAL A 241 15.47 9.14 -1.24
N LEU A 242 16.59 8.73 -0.67
CA LEU A 242 16.61 7.62 0.29
C LEU A 242 16.35 8.10 1.70
N ASN A 243 15.42 7.40 2.35
CA ASN A 243 15.08 7.53 3.74
C ASN A 243 15.62 6.42 4.65
N SER A 244 16.06 5.32 4.06
CA SER A 244 16.95 4.36 4.69
C SER A 244 18.34 4.96 4.90
N ARG A 245 18.70 5.22 6.17
CA ARG A 245 20.11 5.31 6.56
C ARG A 245 20.55 3.89 6.91
N PRO A 246 21.46 3.25 6.16
CA PRO A 246 22.05 2.02 6.63
C PRO A 246 22.84 2.33 7.92
N THR A 247 22.22 2.07 9.08
CA THR A 247 22.86 2.26 10.38
C THR A 247 23.66 1.01 10.73
N GLY A 248 24.94 1.20 11.04
CA GLY A 248 25.89 0.11 11.24
C GLY A 248 26.94 0.11 10.13
N ALA A 249 28.12 -0.45 10.39
CA ALA A 249 29.24 -0.45 9.45
C ALA A 249 28.79 -1.04 8.10
N VAL A 250 28.49 -0.18 7.13
CA VAL A 250 27.98 -0.55 5.81
C VAL A 250 28.99 -1.48 5.16
N ARG A 251 28.67 -2.78 5.13
CA ARG A 251 29.47 -3.79 4.44
C ARG A 251 28.96 -3.83 3.01
N ASN A 252 29.57 -3.06 2.11
CA ASN A 252 29.30 -3.10 0.66
C ASN A 252 27.85 -2.78 0.27
N GLY A 253 27.23 -1.77 0.89
CA GLY A 253 25.90 -1.28 0.51
C GLY A 253 24.73 -2.17 0.93
N PHE A 254 24.94 -3.01 1.95
CA PHE A 254 23.88 -3.81 2.57
C PHE A 254 23.17 -3.00 3.66
N ASP A 255 21.84 -3.01 3.64
CA ASP A 255 20.98 -2.44 4.66
C ASP A 255 20.42 -3.56 5.53
N GLU A 256 21.01 -3.73 6.72
CA GLU A 256 20.59 -4.80 7.63
C GLU A 256 19.20 -4.59 8.21
N ALA A 257 18.78 -3.34 8.44
CA ALA A 257 17.46 -3.07 8.99
C ALA A 257 16.37 -3.47 7.98
N LEU A 258 16.49 -2.98 6.75
CA LEU A 258 15.59 -3.33 5.64
C LEU A 258 15.63 -4.83 5.33
N TYR A 259 16.82 -5.43 5.34
CA TYR A 259 16.94 -6.85 5.05
C TYR A 259 16.21 -7.69 6.10
N LEU A 260 16.29 -7.32 7.39
CA LEU A 260 15.60 -8.07 8.44
C LEU A 260 14.09 -7.80 8.45
N SER A 261 13.62 -6.60 8.07
CA SER A 261 12.17 -6.33 7.96
C SER A 261 11.53 -7.17 6.85
N ARG A 262 12.16 -7.25 5.67
CA ARG A 262 11.64 -8.02 4.52
C ARG A 262 11.80 -9.54 4.66
N ASN A 263 12.58 -10.01 5.63
CA ASN A 263 12.94 -11.42 5.78
C ASN A 263 12.68 -11.94 7.20
N ALA A 264 11.40 -12.12 7.53
CA ALA A 264 10.95 -12.51 8.86
C ALA A 264 11.57 -13.82 9.39
N ASP A 265 11.88 -14.77 8.49
CA ASP A 265 12.60 -16.01 8.80
C ASP A 265 14.03 -15.72 9.28
N VAL A 266 14.74 -14.82 8.60
CA VAL A 266 16.10 -14.39 8.97
C VAL A 266 16.08 -13.57 10.25
N ALA A 267 15.16 -12.61 10.36
CA ALA A 267 15.00 -11.81 11.57
C ALA A 267 14.77 -12.68 12.80
N SER A 268 13.94 -13.71 12.67
CA SER A 268 13.70 -14.68 13.75
C SER A 268 14.95 -15.50 14.07
N ALA A 269 15.71 -15.93 13.07
CA ALA A 269 16.96 -16.65 13.27
C ALA A 269 18.04 -15.80 13.96
N VAL A 270 18.15 -14.51 13.61
CA VAL A 270 19.06 -13.56 14.25
C VAL A 270 18.66 -13.31 15.71
N ARG A 271 17.38 -13.02 15.97
CA ARG A 271 16.87 -12.80 17.34
C ARG A 271 17.11 -13.99 18.26
N ASN A 272 16.98 -15.22 17.73
CA ASN A 272 17.19 -16.44 18.48
C ASN A 272 18.68 -16.87 18.59
N GLY A 273 19.60 -16.08 18.02
CA GLY A 273 21.04 -16.38 18.04
C GLY A 273 21.47 -17.53 17.13
N ALA A 274 20.59 -18.00 16.24
CA ALA A 274 20.90 -19.03 15.25
C ALA A 274 21.73 -18.48 14.08
N LEU A 275 21.59 -17.19 13.78
CA LEU A 275 22.41 -16.45 12.81
C LEU A 275 23.05 -15.23 13.48
N PRO A 276 24.32 -14.89 13.18
CA PRO A 276 24.96 -13.73 13.80
C PRO A 276 24.41 -12.38 13.32
N SER A 277 24.00 -12.28 12.05
CA SER A 277 23.52 -11.05 11.43
C SER A 277 22.74 -11.36 10.14
N GLY A 278 21.93 -10.40 9.66
CA GLY A 278 21.30 -10.48 8.34
C GLY A 278 22.33 -10.51 7.22
N TRP A 279 23.43 -9.78 7.39
CA TRP A 279 24.56 -9.76 6.44
C TRP A 279 25.22 -11.13 6.25
N ASP A 280 25.38 -11.89 7.33
CA ASP A 280 25.97 -13.24 7.25
C ASP A 280 25.04 -14.20 6.53
N HIS A 281 23.73 -14.09 6.76
CA HIS A 281 22.75 -14.82 5.97
C HIS A 281 22.80 -14.43 4.49
N PHE A 282 22.79 -13.14 4.17
CA PHE A 282 22.74 -12.65 2.79
C PHE A 282 23.91 -13.18 1.95
N ARG A 283 25.14 -13.05 2.46
CA ARG A 283 26.33 -13.56 1.75
C ARG A 283 26.35 -15.07 1.60
N GLN A 284 25.80 -15.80 2.57
CA GLN A 284 25.84 -17.25 2.57
C GLN A 284 24.73 -17.85 1.70
N PHE A 285 23.55 -17.25 1.73
CA PHE A 285 22.32 -17.79 1.15
C PHE A 285 21.53 -16.72 0.37
N GLY A 286 21.31 -15.55 0.96
CA GLY A 286 20.39 -14.54 0.41
C GLY A 286 20.68 -14.12 -1.04
N GLU A 287 21.94 -13.99 -1.44
CA GLU A 287 22.30 -13.70 -2.84
C GLU A 287 21.80 -14.77 -3.83
N ARG A 288 21.84 -16.06 -3.42
CA ARG A 288 21.38 -17.18 -4.25
C ARG A 288 19.87 -17.36 -4.19
N GLU A 289 19.26 -16.93 -3.10
CA GLU A 289 17.81 -16.91 -2.91
C GLU A 289 17.15 -15.71 -3.61
N GLY A 290 17.95 -14.78 -4.17
CA GLY A 290 17.43 -13.60 -4.86
C GLY A 290 16.91 -12.52 -3.91
N ARG A 291 17.32 -12.53 -2.64
CA ARG A 291 16.90 -11.52 -1.66
C ARG A 291 17.63 -10.21 -1.91
N ASP A 292 16.95 -9.09 -1.70
CA ASP A 292 17.50 -7.77 -1.98
C ASP A 292 18.38 -7.24 -0.84
N PRO A 293 19.59 -6.74 -1.11
CA PRO A 293 20.49 -6.25 -0.07
C PRO A 293 20.21 -4.82 0.40
N ASN A 294 19.48 -4.01 -0.37
CA ASN A 294 19.16 -2.62 -0.06
C ASN A 294 17.98 -2.13 -0.90
N ALA A 295 17.46 -0.94 -0.58
CA ALA A 295 16.29 -0.34 -1.22
C ALA A 295 16.45 -0.02 -2.73
N LEU A 296 17.67 0.01 -3.26
CA LEU A 296 17.94 0.40 -4.65
C LEU A 296 18.45 -0.75 -5.52
N PHE A 297 18.44 -1.98 -5.00
CA PHE A 297 18.69 -3.18 -5.77
C PHE A 297 17.48 -4.09 -5.67
N ASP A 298 16.95 -4.48 -6.82
CA ASP A 298 15.83 -5.39 -6.94
C ASP A 298 16.26 -6.54 -7.86
N ALA A 299 16.45 -7.72 -7.29
CA ALA A 299 16.92 -8.89 -8.00
C ALA A 299 15.93 -9.31 -9.10
N ASP A 300 14.63 -9.23 -8.86
CA ASP A 300 13.60 -9.64 -9.82
C ASP A 300 13.53 -8.65 -10.99
N TYR A 301 13.51 -7.35 -10.72
CA TYR A 301 13.65 -6.31 -11.75
C TYR A 301 14.93 -6.53 -12.56
N TYR A 302 16.06 -6.73 -11.88
CA TYR A 302 17.35 -6.87 -12.54
C TYR A 302 17.35 -8.08 -13.47
N LEU A 303 16.84 -9.23 -13.05
CA LEU A 303 16.80 -10.44 -13.88
C LEU A 303 15.76 -10.35 -15.00
N ALA A 304 14.61 -9.74 -14.75
CA ALA A 304 13.57 -9.50 -15.76
C ALA A 304 14.10 -8.67 -16.94
N ASN A 305 14.89 -7.64 -16.63
CA ASN A 305 15.47 -6.72 -17.63
C ASN A 305 16.77 -7.25 -18.26
N ASN A 306 17.36 -8.31 -17.69
CA ASN A 306 18.67 -8.84 -18.10
C ASN A 306 18.63 -10.36 -18.32
N ARG A 307 17.96 -10.78 -19.41
CA ARG A 307 17.71 -12.21 -19.72
C ARG A 307 18.97 -13.08 -19.80
N ASP A 308 20.07 -12.53 -20.26
CA ASP A 308 21.37 -13.21 -20.32
C ASP A 308 21.91 -13.51 -18.91
N VAL A 309 21.74 -12.58 -17.97
CA VAL A 309 22.09 -12.77 -16.56
C VAL A 309 21.14 -13.75 -15.90
N ALA A 310 19.84 -13.64 -16.15
CA ALA A 310 18.86 -14.62 -15.67
C ALA A 310 19.23 -16.05 -16.08
N ALA A 311 19.68 -16.25 -17.32
CA ALA A 311 20.16 -17.55 -17.79
C ALA A 311 21.44 -18.01 -17.05
N ALA A 312 22.37 -17.10 -16.73
CA ALA A 312 23.58 -17.42 -15.98
C ALA A 312 23.30 -17.75 -14.49
N VAL A 313 22.37 -17.04 -13.86
CA VAL A 313 21.88 -17.34 -12.50
C VAL A 313 21.22 -18.72 -12.47
N ALA A 314 20.39 -19.06 -13.46
CA ALA A 314 19.76 -20.39 -13.57
C ALA A 314 20.78 -21.53 -13.72
N ARG A 315 21.98 -21.26 -14.25
CA ARG A 315 23.10 -22.22 -14.33
C ARG A 315 23.99 -22.22 -13.07
N GLY A 316 23.72 -21.34 -12.10
CA GLY A 316 24.50 -21.21 -10.87
C GLY A 316 25.88 -20.57 -11.06
N GLU A 317 26.09 -19.86 -12.18
CA GLU A 317 27.38 -19.26 -12.55
C GLU A 317 27.64 -17.94 -11.79
N VAL A 318 26.60 -17.15 -11.57
CA VAL A 318 26.62 -15.85 -10.90
C VAL A 318 25.34 -15.66 -10.08
N THR A 319 25.30 -14.63 -9.23
CA THR A 319 24.08 -14.11 -8.58
C THR A 319 23.71 -12.77 -9.23
N ALA A 320 22.45 -12.33 -9.13
CA ALA A 320 22.03 -11.03 -9.65
C ALA A 320 22.90 -9.89 -9.09
N TRP A 321 23.06 -9.89 -7.76
CA TRP A 321 23.90 -8.95 -7.02
C TRP A 321 25.35 -8.97 -7.49
N SER A 322 26.01 -10.14 -7.47
CA SER A 322 27.41 -10.24 -7.87
C SER A 322 27.64 -9.89 -9.35
N HIS A 323 26.68 -10.18 -10.23
CA HIS A 323 26.77 -9.75 -11.61
C HIS A 323 26.71 -8.23 -11.70
N TYR A 324 25.73 -7.57 -11.09
CA TYR A 324 25.61 -6.12 -11.14
C TYR A 324 26.86 -5.45 -10.60
N THR A 325 27.31 -5.81 -9.38
CA THR A 325 28.43 -5.14 -8.70
C THR A 325 29.75 -5.26 -9.45
N ASN A 326 29.96 -6.35 -10.19
CA ASN A 326 31.20 -6.62 -10.91
C ASN A 326 31.16 -6.19 -12.40
N HIS A 327 30.01 -6.35 -13.06
CA HIS A 327 29.87 -6.21 -14.51
C HIS A 327 28.72 -5.29 -14.92
N GLY A 328 27.53 -5.51 -14.36
CA GLY A 328 26.29 -4.92 -14.89
C GLY A 328 26.29 -3.40 -14.98
N TRP A 329 26.85 -2.71 -13.99
CA TRP A 329 26.92 -1.25 -14.02
C TRP A 329 27.82 -0.71 -15.16
N ARG A 330 28.88 -1.44 -15.55
CA ARG A 330 29.77 -1.05 -16.66
C ARG A 330 29.08 -1.23 -18.01
N GLU A 331 28.11 -2.12 -18.05
CA GLU A 331 27.26 -2.40 -19.19
C GLU A 331 26.05 -1.45 -19.25
N GLY A 332 25.93 -0.52 -18.29
CA GLY A 332 24.84 0.45 -18.21
C GLY A 332 23.50 -0.14 -17.77
N ARG A 333 23.52 -1.31 -17.10
CA ARG A 333 22.30 -1.94 -16.56
C ARG A 333 21.88 -1.24 -15.28
N ASP A 334 20.58 -1.09 -15.09
CA ASP A 334 20.01 -0.47 -13.89
C ASP A 334 19.71 -1.54 -12.84
N PRO A 335 20.11 -1.35 -11.56
CA PRO A 335 19.92 -2.33 -10.50
C PRO A 335 18.47 -2.42 -9.99
N SER A 336 17.65 -1.39 -10.25
CA SER A 336 16.24 -1.33 -9.86
C SER A 336 15.51 -0.28 -10.70
N ALA A 337 14.18 -0.21 -10.56
CA ALA A 337 13.38 0.89 -11.09
C ALA A 337 13.77 2.27 -10.52
N PHE A 338 14.40 2.30 -9.33
CA PHE A 338 14.69 3.51 -8.56
C PHE A 338 16.11 4.05 -8.77
N PHE A 339 16.90 3.43 -9.65
CA PHE A 339 18.27 3.85 -9.88
C PHE A 339 18.70 3.74 -11.34
N ASN A 340 18.79 4.88 -12.00
CA ASN A 340 19.37 5.00 -13.33
C ASN A 340 20.90 5.05 -13.24
N THR A 341 21.56 3.92 -13.54
CA THR A 341 23.02 3.77 -13.49
C THR A 341 23.69 4.79 -14.40
N ARG A 342 23.19 4.96 -15.62
CA ARG A 342 23.83 5.83 -16.62
C ARG A 342 23.76 7.29 -16.23
N ALA A 343 22.58 7.76 -15.83
CA ALA A 343 22.36 9.13 -15.44
C ALA A 343 23.18 9.50 -14.19
N TYR A 344 23.29 8.57 -13.22
CA TYR A 344 24.14 8.77 -12.06
C TYR A 344 25.61 8.90 -12.44
N MET A 345 26.11 8.04 -13.32
CA MET A 345 27.50 8.12 -13.81
C MET A 345 27.79 9.43 -14.54
N ASP A 346 26.86 9.90 -15.38
CA ASP A 346 27.06 11.09 -16.20
C ASP A 346 27.07 12.39 -15.37
N THR A 347 26.44 12.38 -14.18
CA THR A 347 26.33 13.54 -13.29
C THR A 347 27.33 13.54 -12.13
N ASN A 348 27.98 12.42 -11.83
CA ASN A 348 28.86 12.25 -10.67
C ASN A 348 30.29 11.86 -11.09
N ALA A 349 31.04 12.83 -11.60
CA ALA A 349 32.41 12.60 -12.10
C ALA A 349 33.40 12.10 -11.03
N ASP A 350 33.13 12.40 -9.75
CA ASP A 350 33.92 11.96 -8.59
C ASP A 350 33.79 10.44 -8.33
N MET A 351 32.71 9.81 -8.80
CA MET A 351 32.50 8.37 -8.65
C MET A 351 33.67 7.56 -9.20
N ALA A 352 34.21 7.95 -10.36
CA ALA A 352 35.33 7.24 -10.98
C ALA A 352 36.59 7.23 -10.10
N ALA A 353 36.80 8.27 -9.29
CA ALA A 353 37.94 8.37 -8.38
C ALA A 353 37.75 7.55 -7.08
N SER A 354 36.51 7.24 -6.71
CA SER A 354 36.19 6.47 -5.50
C SER A 354 36.53 4.98 -5.60
N GLY A 355 36.58 4.44 -6.83
CA GLY A 355 36.72 2.99 -7.07
C GLY A 355 35.47 2.16 -6.75
N LEU A 356 34.38 2.80 -6.31
CA LEU A 356 33.08 2.16 -6.07
C LEU A 356 32.28 2.06 -7.38
N ASN A 357 31.35 1.10 -7.45
CA ASN A 357 30.34 1.11 -8.50
C ASN A 357 29.29 2.21 -8.23
N PRO A 358 28.50 2.63 -9.24
CA PRO A 358 27.51 3.72 -9.14
C PRO A 358 26.55 3.59 -7.95
N LEU A 359 25.94 2.42 -7.76
CA LEU A 359 25.02 2.16 -6.66
C LEU A 359 25.71 2.31 -5.30
N LEU A 360 26.87 1.68 -5.11
CA LEU A 360 27.61 1.75 -3.85
C LEU A 360 28.12 3.16 -3.57
N HIS A 361 28.54 3.89 -4.61
CA HIS A 361 28.92 5.29 -4.50
C HIS A 361 27.75 6.14 -4.01
N PHE A 362 26.55 5.94 -4.57
CA PHE A 362 25.35 6.62 -4.11
C PHE A 362 25.03 6.29 -2.65
N LEU A 363 24.98 5.01 -2.29
CA LEU A 363 24.63 4.59 -0.94
C LEU A 363 25.62 5.08 0.14
N HIS A 364 26.91 5.20 -0.17
CA HIS A 364 27.94 5.61 0.81
C HIS A 364 28.23 7.10 0.84
N ILE A 365 28.12 7.77 -0.31
CA ILE A 365 28.59 9.16 -0.49
C ILE A 365 27.45 10.01 -1.01
N GLY A 366 26.82 9.60 -2.12
CA GLY A 366 25.82 10.40 -2.80
C GLY A 366 24.63 10.79 -1.91
N SER A 367 23.98 9.81 -1.26
CA SER A 367 22.84 10.06 -0.39
C SER A 367 23.20 10.95 0.81
N HIS A 368 24.40 10.78 1.36
CA HIS A 368 24.93 11.61 2.46
C HIS A 368 25.23 13.04 2.04
N ASP A 369 25.71 13.25 0.81
CA ASP A 369 25.96 14.56 0.21
C ASP A 369 24.66 15.25 -0.25
N GLY A 370 23.49 14.63 -0.03
CA GLY A 370 22.20 15.14 -0.47
C GLY A 370 21.95 14.97 -1.98
N ARG A 371 22.67 14.08 -2.66
CA ARG A 371 22.42 13.73 -4.06
C ARG A 371 21.16 12.88 -4.15
N MET A 372 20.54 12.92 -5.32
CA MET A 372 19.32 12.16 -5.63
C MET A 372 19.65 11.10 -6.67
N ALA A 373 19.05 9.93 -6.50
CA ALA A 373 18.96 8.96 -7.58
C ALA A 373 17.83 9.38 -8.54
N GLN A 374 17.78 8.72 -9.69
CA GLN A 374 16.73 8.94 -10.68
C GLN A 374 16.09 7.62 -11.03
N LEU A 375 14.80 7.64 -11.32
CA LEU A 375 14.09 6.49 -11.86
C LEU A 375 14.73 6.02 -13.17
N SER A 376 14.81 4.71 -13.39
CA SER A 376 15.34 4.15 -14.64
C SER A 376 14.43 4.45 -15.82
N ASN A 377 13.11 4.48 -15.59
CA ASN A 377 12.08 4.84 -16.57
C ASN A 377 11.13 5.91 -16.01
N ASN A 378 10.52 6.69 -16.91
CA ASN A 378 9.57 7.76 -16.54
C ASN A 378 8.20 7.26 -16.04
N THR A 379 8.00 5.95 -15.98
CA THR A 379 6.76 5.33 -15.49
C THR A 379 7.09 4.39 -14.34
N LEU A 380 6.70 4.80 -13.13
CA LEU A 380 6.46 3.88 -12.02
C LEU A 380 5.05 3.32 -12.20
N ASP A 381 4.86 2.50 -13.23
CA ASP A 381 3.60 1.77 -13.47
C ASP A 381 3.59 0.52 -12.58
N TRP A 382 3.27 0.70 -11.31
CA TRP A 382 2.97 -0.40 -10.36
C TRP A 382 1.49 -0.42 -9.97
N ILE A 383 0.61 0.11 -10.83
CA ILE A 383 -0.84 0.14 -10.59
C ILE A 383 -1.52 -0.48 -11.81
N GLY A 384 -1.94 -1.74 -11.68
CA GLY A 384 -2.62 -2.49 -12.73
C GLY A 384 -3.01 -3.90 -12.29
#